data_AF-A0A7X8GX31-F1
#
_entry.id   AF-A0A7X8GX31-F1
#
_cell.length_a   1.000
_cell.length_b   1.000
_cell.length_c   1.000
_cell.angle_alpha   90.00
_cell.angle_beta   90.00
_cell.angle_gamma   90.00
#
_symmetry.space_group_name_H-M   'P 1'
#
loop_
_entity.id
_entity.type
_entity.pdbx_description
1 polymer ?
#
loop_
_entity_poly.entity_id
_entity_poly.type
_entity_poly.pdbx_seq_one_letter_code
_entity_poly.pdbx_strand_id
1 'polypeptide(L)'
;MNKLFIISALAVMFLFTACSKKENADKGSFYLTHRKLTKIDELGPAFMQKLSEDLYKAVINGEIDAYKTDSLNEATRLTKEKAAEVGKIEQVIQYIPNPDYPDYYIDSLVVIPFTVKDIRGFEISEKWTKEKGEKEYHSTINALALRYEPVFGGVKLHEQAMFWVRFDDLQKIIKKDDLKAMTDLIFESMLEKVTDY
;
A
#
# COMPACT_ATOMS: atom_id res chain seq x y z
N MET A 1 43.56 1.84 20.55
CA MET A 1 42.85 3.03 20.06
C MET A 1 43.12 3.17 18.58
N ASN A 2 42.25 2.63 17.72
CA ASN A 2 42.29 2.89 16.27
C ASN A 2 40.91 3.43 15.88
N LYS A 3 40.89 4.70 15.45
CA LYS A 3 39.69 5.44 15.05
C LYS A 3 39.48 5.30 13.53
N LEU A 4 38.21 5.15 13.18
CA LEU A 4 37.53 5.64 11.96
C LEU A 4 38.17 5.28 10.61
N PHE A 5 37.65 4.23 9.98
CA PHE A 5 37.48 4.19 8.53
C PHE A 5 36.07 4.66 8.21
N ILE A 6 35.95 5.87 7.67
CA ILE A 6 34.75 6.35 6.98
C ILE A 6 34.82 5.73 5.58
N ILE A 7 33.99 4.73 5.32
CA ILE A 7 33.84 4.16 3.98
C ILE A 7 32.93 5.10 3.19
N SER A 8 33.52 5.74 2.17
CA SER A 8 32.78 6.42 1.11
C SER A 8 32.03 5.36 0.28
N ALA A 9 30.73 5.21 0.49
CA ALA A 9 29.90 4.40 -0.38
C ALA A 9 29.68 5.15 -1.71
N LEU A 10 30.31 4.61 -2.74
CA LEU A 10 30.34 5.05 -4.12
C LEU A 10 28.93 5.06 -4.73
N ALA A 11 28.70 6.02 -5.61
CA ALA A 11 27.55 6.08 -6.49
C ALA A 11 27.36 4.78 -7.28
N VAL A 12 26.25 4.07 -7.07
CA VAL A 12 25.79 3.01 -7.98
C VAL A 12 24.41 3.41 -8.51
N MET A 13 24.45 3.81 -9.77
CA MET A 13 23.35 4.18 -10.63
C MET A 13 22.46 2.94 -10.85
N PHE A 14 21.36 2.83 -10.11
CA PHE A 14 20.37 1.78 -10.34
C PHE A 14 19.40 2.19 -11.45
N LEU A 15 19.56 1.53 -12.60
CA LEU A 15 18.54 1.31 -13.61
C LEU A 15 17.40 0.47 -13.00
N PHE A 16 16.52 1.12 -12.24
CA PHE A 16 15.16 0.63 -12.07
C PHE A 16 14.25 1.53 -12.90
N THR A 17 13.25 0.92 -13.53
CA THR A 17 12.20 1.55 -14.33
C THR A 17 11.34 2.45 -13.45
N ALA A 18 11.90 3.56 -12.98
CA ALA A 18 11.19 4.61 -12.28
C ALA A 18 10.52 5.48 -13.35
N CYS A 19 9.18 5.47 -13.38
CA CYS A 19 8.44 6.55 -14.01
C CYS A 19 8.59 7.79 -13.09
N SER A 20 9.77 8.40 -13.11
CA SER A 20 10.14 9.54 -12.27
C SER A 20 9.61 10.82 -12.90
N LYS A 21 8.56 11.37 -12.31
CA LYS A 21 8.08 12.71 -12.65
C LYS A 21 8.97 13.72 -11.90
N LYS A 22 9.93 14.34 -12.61
CA LYS A 22 10.73 15.45 -12.08
C LYS A 22 9.85 16.69 -11.94
N GLU A 23 9.49 17.07 -10.73
CA GLU A 23 8.79 18.33 -10.46
C GLU A 23 9.71 19.29 -9.70
N ASN A 24 9.99 20.45 -10.33
CA ASN A 24 10.68 21.65 -9.84
C ASN A 24 12.13 21.54 -9.31
N ALA A 25 13.07 21.99 -10.14
CA ALA A 25 14.51 22.06 -9.88
C ALA A 25 14.97 23.11 -8.83
N ASP A 26 14.06 23.93 -8.30
CA ASP A 26 14.41 25.00 -7.35
C ASP A 26 14.29 24.59 -5.86
N LYS A 27 13.72 23.42 -5.57
CA LYS A 27 13.45 22.93 -4.19
C LYS A 27 13.89 21.47 -4.01
N GLY A 28 15.19 21.20 -4.15
CA GLY A 28 15.71 19.83 -4.05
C GLY A 28 15.09 18.89 -5.09
N SER A 29 15.48 17.62 -5.06
CA SER A 29 14.81 16.60 -5.87
C SER A 29 14.30 15.51 -4.95
N PHE A 30 13.10 15.00 -5.23
CA PHE A 30 12.61 13.79 -4.58
C PHE A 30 12.16 12.77 -5.61
N TYR A 31 12.15 11.50 -5.20
CA TYR A 31 11.50 10.44 -5.93
C TYR A 31 10.79 9.49 -4.94
N LEU A 32 9.76 8.83 -5.44
CA LEU A 32 8.99 7.85 -4.70
C LEU A 32 9.42 6.46 -5.14
N THR A 33 9.60 5.57 -4.18
CA THR A 33 9.73 4.14 -4.39
C THR A 33 8.62 3.45 -3.62
N HIS A 34 8.19 2.27 -4.06
CA HIS A 34 7.32 1.43 -3.26
C HIS A 34 7.80 -0.01 -3.27
N ARG A 35 7.43 -0.76 -2.24
CA ARG A 35 7.81 -2.17 -2.09
C ARG A 35 6.85 -2.91 -1.16
N LYS A 36 6.74 -4.22 -1.39
CA LYS A 36 6.06 -5.15 -0.50
C LYS A 36 6.78 -5.20 0.86
N LEU A 37 6.03 -5.20 1.94
CA LEU A 37 6.54 -5.54 3.27
C LEU A 37 6.46 -7.04 3.46
N THR A 38 7.60 -7.73 3.42
CA THR A 38 7.67 -9.20 3.57
C THR A 38 7.83 -9.64 5.01
N LYS A 39 8.50 -8.84 5.85
CA LYS A 39 8.76 -9.16 7.26
C LYS A 39 7.64 -8.81 8.21
N ILE A 40 6.63 -8.08 7.75
CA ILE A 40 5.55 -7.63 8.64
C ILE A 40 4.76 -8.82 9.23
N ASP A 41 4.80 -9.99 8.57
CA ASP A 41 4.23 -11.24 9.07
C ASP A 41 4.88 -11.72 10.38
N GLU A 42 6.10 -11.26 10.70
CA GLU A 42 6.80 -11.54 11.97
C GLU A 42 6.07 -10.94 13.18
N LEU A 43 5.22 -9.91 12.99
CA LEU A 43 4.34 -9.37 14.05
C LEU A 43 3.19 -10.33 14.42
N GLY A 44 3.01 -11.39 13.63
CA GLY A 44 2.04 -12.44 13.87
C GLY A 44 0.66 -12.17 13.25
N PRO A 45 -0.09 -13.23 12.91
CA PRO A 45 -1.32 -13.13 12.13
C PRO A 45 -2.42 -12.32 12.81
N ALA A 46 -2.50 -12.36 14.14
CA ALA A 46 -3.49 -11.59 14.90
C ALA A 46 -3.24 -10.07 14.80
N PHE A 47 -1.98 -9.65 14.85
CA PHE A 47 -1.61 -8.25 14.65
C PHE A 47 -1.97 -7.81 13.24
N MET A 48 -1.62 -8.62 12.25
CA MET A 48 -1.85 -8.33 10.83
C MET A 48 -3.32 -8.20 10.49
N GLN A 49 -4.15 -9.11 11.00
CA GLN A 49 -5.59 -9.03 10.84
C GLN A 49 -6.13 -7.76 11.48
N LYS A 50 -5.76 -7.47 12.73
CA LYS A 50 -6.21 -6.28 13.44
C LYS A 50 -5.82 -4.99 12.72
N LEU A 51 -4.57 -4.88 12.30
CA LEU A 51 -4.07 -3.71 11.55
C LEU A 51 -4.85 -3.53 10.24
N SER A 52 -5.06 -4.61 9.50
CA SER A 52 -5.83 -4.60 8.26
C SER A 52 -7.28 -4.17 8.48
N GLU A 53 -7.91 -4.66 9.55
CA GLU A 53 -9.27 -4.30 9.93
C GLU A 53 -9.38 -2.83 10.34
N ASP A 54 -8.50 -2.37 11.23
CA ASP A 54 -8.49 -1.00 11.74
C ASP A 54 -8.26 0.00 10.59
N LEU A 55 -7.28 -0.28 9.72
CA LEU A 55 -6.96 0.57 8.56
C LEU A 55 -8.12 0.61 7.56
N TYR A 56 -8.67 -0.55 7.21
CA TYR A 56 -9.79 -0.61 6.26
C TYR A 56 -11.03 0.10 6.81
N LYS A 57 -11.40 -0.14 8.08
CA LYS A 57 -12.54 0.51 8.74
C LYS A 57 -12.38 2.02 8.81
N ALA A 58 -11.21 2.51 9.19
CA ALA A 58 -10.94 3.93 9.28
C ALA A 58 -11.09 4.63 7.91
N VAL A 59 -10.63 4.00 6.83
CA VAL A 59 -10.81 4.53 5.46
C VAL A 59 -12.27 4.56 5.04
N ILE A 60 -13.01 3.46 5.18
CA ILE A 60 -14.41 3.40 4.73
C ILE A 60 -15.33 4.28 5.59
N ASN A 61 -14.96 4.55 6.83
CA ASN A 61 -15.66 5.50 7.70
C ASN A 61 -15.31 6.96 7.39
N GLY A 62 -14.23 7.21 6.62
CA GLY A 62 -13.73 8.55 6.32
C GLY A 62 -12.97 9.19 7.49
N GLU A 63 -12.45 8.40 8.43
CA GLU A 63 -11.60 8.87 9.53
C GLU A 63 -10.20 9.27 9.04
N ILE A 64 -9.75 8.64 7.95
CA ILE A 64 -8.49 8.90 7.26
C ILE A 64 -8.69 8.90 5.74
N ASP A 65 -7.80 9.59 5.03
CA ASP A 65 -7.89 9.70 3.58
C ASP A 65 -7.21 8.53 2.87
N ALA A 66 -7.85 8.07 1.81
CA ALA A 66 -7.32 7.05 0.91
C ALA A 66 -7.05 7.63 -0.47
N TYR A 67 -6.04 7.10 -1.16
CA TYR A 67 -5.55 7.57 -2.44
C TYR A 67 -5.35 6.41 -3.42
N LYS A 68 -5.60 6.64 -4.71
CA LYS A 68 -5.36 5.64 -5.76
C LYS A 68 -3.87 5.39 -6.03
N THR A 69 -3.02 6.34 -5.70
CA THR A 69 -1.59 6.30 -6.02
C THR A 69 -0.73 6.68 -4.82
N ASP A 70 0.50 6.18 -4.81
CA ASP A 70 1.54 6.43 -3.82
C ASP A 70 2.01 7.91 -3.77
N SER A 71 1.65 8.71 -4.78
CA SER A 71 1.93 10.14 -4.81
C SER A 71 1.04 10.97 -3.87
N LEU A 72 -0.07 10.40 -3.36
CA LEU A 72 -0.96 11.05 -2.39
C LEU A 72 -1.47 12.44 -2.82
N ASN A 73 -1.74 12.60 -4.13
CA ASN A 73 -2.24 13.84 -4.69
C ASN A 73 -3.75 13.96 -4.47
N GLU A 74 -4.27 15.17 -4.26
CA GLU A 74 -5.72 15.37 -4.09
C GLU A 74 -6.54 14.88 -5.30
N ALA A 75 -5.98 14.94 -6.51
CA ALA A 75 -6.60 14.38 -7.71
C ALA A 75 -6.77 12.85 -7.68
N THR A 76 -6.01 12.14 -6.84
CA THR A 76 -6.10 10.69 -6.67
C THR A 76 -6.78 10.30 -5.37
N ARG A 77 -7.24 11.27 -4.55
CA ARG A 77 -7.98 11.01 -3.32
C ARG A 77 -9.31 10.31 -3.62
N LEU A 78 -9.63 9.33 -2.79
CA LEU A 78 -10.86 8.57 -2.85
C LEU A 78 -11.87 9.15 -1.85
N THR A 79 -13.11 9.31 -2.31
CA THR A 79 -14.26 9.46 -1.42
C THR A 79 -14.50 8.16 -0.65
N LYS A 80 -15.08 8.21 0.55
CA LYS A 80 -15.38 7.02 1.35
C LYS A 80 -16.24 5.98 0.61
N GLU A 81 -17.20 6.43 -0.20
CA GLU A 81 -18.06 5.56 -1.01
C GLU A 81 -17.22 4.79 -2.03
N LYS A 82 -16.32 5.51 -2.73
CA LYS A 82 -15.44 4.89 -3.71
C LYS A 82 -14.40 3.97 -3.08
N ALA A 83 -13.90 4.31 -1.90
CA ALA A 83 -12.98 3.45 -1.15
C ALA A 83 -13.68 2.13 -0.74
N ALA A 84 -14.94 2.20 -0.28
CA ALA A 84 -15.73 1.03 0.05
C ALA A 84 -16.09 0.16 -1.16
N GLU A 85 -16.06 0.71 -2.37
CA GLU A 85 -16.23 -0.05 -3.62
C GLU A 85 -14.97 -0.82 -4.05
N VAL A 86 -13.79 -0.42 -3.58
CA VAL A 86 -12.55 -1.10 -3.97
C VAL A 86 -12.54 -2.50 -3.38
N GLY A 87 -12.26 -3.49 -4.23
CA GLY A 87 -12.20 -4.90 -3.84
C GLY A 87 -13.53 -5.63 -3.84
N LYS A 88 -14.66 -4.96 -4.12
CA LYS A 88 -15.93 -5.66 -4.36
C LYS A 88 -15.80 -6.59 -5.57
N ILE A 89 -16.39 -7.77 -5.46
CA ILE A 89 -16.45 -8.75 -6.55
C ILE A 89 -17.86 -8.72 -7.12
N GLU A 90 -17.98 -8.42 -8.41
CA GLU A 90 -19.23 -8.54 -9.13
C GLU A 90 -19.28 -9.92 -9.79
N GLN A 91 -20.25 -10.73 -9.37
CA GLN A 91 -20.49 -12.05 -9.91
C GLN A 91 -21.81 -12.06 -10.68
N VAL A 92 -21.75 -12.44 -11.95
CA VAL A 92 -22.96 -12.74 -12.73
C VAL A 92 -23.40 -14.16 -12.37
N ILE A 93 -24.63 -14.29 -11.89
CA ILE A 93 -25.29 -15.57 -11.65
C ILE A 93 -26.45 -15.73 -12.62
N GLN A 94 -26.76 -16.96 -12.98
CA GLN A 94 -27.97 -17.31 -13.71
C GLN A 94 -28.94 -17.98 -12.75
N TYR A 95 -30.18 -17.54 -12.76
CA TYR A 95 -31.25 -18.18 -12.01
C TYR A 95 -32.49 -18.36 -12.88
N ILE A 96 -33.30 -19.36 -12.51
CA ILE A 96 -34.56 -19.67 -13.17
C ILE A 96 -35.66 -18.93 -12.38
N PRO A 97 -36.24 -17.86 -12.93
CA PRO A 97 -37.25 -17.06 -12.22
C PRO A 97 -38.59 -17.81 -12.11
N ASN A 98 -38.88 -18.70 -13.05
CA ASN A 98 -40.12 -19.48 -13.09
C ASN A 98 -39.81 -20.99 -13.26
N PRO A 99 -40.10 -21.83 -12.26
CA PRO A 99 -39.90 -23.28 -12.33
C PRO A 99 -40.61 -23.97 -13.50
N ASP A 100 -41.72 -23.41 -14.00
CA ASP A 100 -42.50 -23.98 -15.11
C ASP A 100 -41.81 -23.84 -16.48
N TYR A 101 -40.79 -22.96 -16.56
CA TYR A 101 -39.99 -22.73 -17.76
C TYR A 101 -38.50 -22.90 -17.43
N PRO A 102 -38.03 -24.13 -17.18
CA PRO A 102 -36.67 -24.40 -16.70
C PRO A 102 -35.57 -23.99 -17.69
N ASP A 103 -35.91 -23.80 -18.96
CA ASP A 103 -34.98 -23.37 -20.01
C ASP A 103 -34.81 -21.84 -20.07
N TYR A 104 -35.61 -21.08 -19.31
CA TYR A 104 -35.55 -19.63 -19.29
C TYR A 104 -34.68 -19.13 -18.13
N TYR A 105 -33.48 -18.66 -18.46
CA TYR A 105 -32.52 -18.10 -17.52
C TYR A 105 -32.53 -16.57 -17.56
N ILE A 106 -32.37 -15.94 -16.41
CA ILE A 106 -32.07 -14.51 -16.30
C ILE A 106 -30.70 -14.34 -15.64
N ASP A 107 -29.87 -13.50 -16.24
CA ASP A 107 -28.61 -13.05 -15.64
C ASP A 107 -28.91 -12.02 -14.54
N SER A 108 -28.34 -12.24 -13.35
CA SER A 108 -28.38 -11.30 -12.24
C SER A 108 -26.97 -11.00 -11.76
N LEU A 109 -26.73 -9.77 -11.31
CA LEU A 109 -25.46 -9.36 -10.75
C LEU A 109 -25.54 -9.41 -9.23
N VAL A 110 -24.70 -10.24 -8.61
CA VAL A 110 -24.51 -10.30 -7.16
C VAL A 110 -23.19 -9.62 -6.83
N VAL A 111 -23.26 -8.63 -5.94
CA VAL A 111 -22.07 -7.93 -5.43
C VAL A 111 -21.65 -8.58 -4.13
N ILE A 112 -20.49 -9.23 -4.13
CA ILE A 112 -19.87 -9.77 -2.93
C ILE A 112 -19.01 -8.64 -2.31
N PRO A 113 -19.30 -8.21 -1.07
CA PRO A 113 -18.53 -7.16 -0.42
C PRO A 113 -17.11 -7.64 -0.13
N PHE A 114 -16.15 -6.73 -0.22
CA PHE A 114 -14.78 -6.99 0.19
C PHE A 114 -14.72 -7.33 1.68
N THR A 115 -13.93 -8.33 2.05
CA THR A 115 -13.68 -8.67 3.46
C THR A 115 -12.21 -8.53 3.77
N VAL A 116 -11.89 -8.20 5.03
CA VAL A 116 -10.49 -8.04 5.47
C VAL A 116 -9.69 -9.35 5.34
N LYS A 117 -10.36 -10.50 5.24
CA LYS A 117 -9.73 -11.80 4.96
C LYS A 117 -9.12 -11.90 3.56
N ASP A 118 -9.54 -11.02 2.64
CA ASP A 118 -9.05 -10.97 1.26
C ASP A 118 -7.75 -10.14 1.14
N ILE A 119 -7.31 -9.52 2.24
CA ILE A 119 -6.04 -8.80 2.31
C ILE A 119 -4.89 -9.79 2.34
N ARG A 120 -3.91 -9.58 1.45
CA ARG A 120 -2.74 -10.44 1.24
C ARG A 120 -1.47 -9.93 1.91
N GLY A 121 -1.44 -8.66 2.30
CA GLY A 121 -0.29 -8.05 2.96
C GLY A 121 -0.27 -6.55 2.79
N PHE A 122 0.92 -5.98 2.91
CA PHE A 122 1.13 -4.54 2.94
C PHE A 122 2.18 -4.09 1.94
N GLU A 123 2.01 -2.88 1.43
CA GLU A 123 2.98 -2.16 0.63
C GLU A 123 3.33 -0.84 1.31
N ILE A 124 4.59 -0.44 1.23
CA ILE A 124 5.00 0.90 1.65
C ILE A 124 5.49 1.70 0.48
N SER A 125 5.24 3.00 0.54
CA SER A 125 5.87 4.00 -0.30
C SER A 125 6.89 4.76 0.54
N GLU A 126 8.09 4.93 0.00
CA GLU A 126 9.19 5.66 0.59
C GLU A 126 9.48 6.89 -0.26
N LYS A 127 9.64 8.04 0.39
CA LYS A 127 10.06 9.28 -0.24
C LYS A 127 11.53 9.52 0.03
N TRP A 128 12.30 9.49 -1.05
CA TRP A 128 13.72 9.81 -1.06
C TRP A 128 13.88 11.26 -1.43
N THR A 129 14.47 12.05 -0.54
CA THR A 129 14.70 13.48 -0.74
C THR A 129 16.20 13.76 -0.72
N LYS A 130 16.64 14.66 -1.59
CA LYS A 130 17.99 15.23 -1.57
C LYS A 130 17.90 16.75 -1.54
N GLU A 131 18.34 17.34 -0.44
CA GLU A 131 18.36 18.79 -0.35
C GLU A 131 19.50 19.39 -1.17
N LYS A 132 19.35 20.68 -1.52
CA LYS A 132 20.34 21.39 -2.31
C LYS A 132 21.60 21.59 -1.48
N GLY A 133 22.70 20.97 -1.89
CA GLY A 133 23.99 21.04 -1.20
C GLY A 133 24.32 19.81 -0.36
N GLU A 134 23.35 18.91 -0.15
CA GLU A 134 23.60 17.64 0.50
C GLU A 134 24.21 16.64 -0.48
N LYS A 135 25.11 15.80 0.05
CA LYS A 135 25.69 14.68 -0.70
C LYS A 135 24.82 13.43 -0.62
N GLU A 136 24.11 13.28 0.49
CA GLU A 136 23.37 12.07 0.87
C GLU A 136 21.88 12.22 0.54
N TYR A 137 21.19 11.08 0.46
CA TYR A 137 19.73 11.04 0.33
C TYR A 137 19.12 10.65 1.67
N HIS A 138 17.98 11.25 2.00
CA HIS A 138 17.18 10.90 3.16
C HIS A 138 15.91 10.18 2.72
N SER A 139 15.66 9.00 3.29
CA SER A 139 14.43 8.23 3.07
C SER A 139 13.47 8.45 4.23
N THR A 140 12.20 8.65 3.91
CA THR A 140 11.09 8.75 4.87
C THR A 140 9.92 7.90 4.39
N ILE A 141 9.21 7.25 5.32
CA ILE A 141 8.00 6.50 4.96
C ILE A 141 6.92 7.51 4.59
N ASN A 142 6.41 7.40 3.37
CA ASN A 142 5.44 8.32 2.80
C ASN A 142 4.00 7.80 2.94
N ALA A 143 3.79 6.54 2.59
CA ALA A 143 2.45 5.92 2.60
C ALA A 143 2.49 4.42 2.88
N LEU A 144 1.36 3.88 3.29
CA LEU A 144 1.09 2.45 3.44
C LEU A 144 -0.12 2.08 2.59
N ALA A 145 -0.10 0.91 1.98
CA ALA A 145 -1.23 0.35 1.27
C ALA A 145 -1.53 -1.08 1.72
N LEU A 146 -2.82 -1.42 1.78
CA LEU A 146 -3.30 -2.79 1.88
C LEU A 146 -3.17 -3.44 0.50
N ARG A 147 -2.71 -4.68 0.43
CA ARG A 147 -2.58 -5.43 -0.83
C ARG A 147 -3.68 -6.48 -0.91
N TYR A 148 -4.23 -6.65 -2.11
CA TYR A 148 -5.31 -7.60 -2.37
C TYR A 148 -5.20 -8.15 -3.80
N GLU A 149 -5.93 -9.22 -4.06
CA GLU A 149 -6.06 -9.84 -5.39
C GLU A 149 -7.45 -9.55 -5.95
N PRO A 150 -7.63 -8.54 -6.82
CA PRO A 150 -8.94 -8.25 -7.38
C PRO A 150 -9.43 -9.40 -8.24
N VAL A 151 -10.75 -9.58 -8.25
CA VAL A 151 -11.44 -10.51 -9.14
C VAL A 151 -12.31 -9.71 -10.10
N PHE A 152 -12.06 -9.85 -11.39
CA PHE A 152 -12.83 -9.19 -12.43
C PHE A 152 -13.41 -10.25 -13.39
N GLY A 153 -14.73 -10.30 -13.50
CA GLY A 153 -15.41 -11.31 -14.33
C GLY A 153 -15.06 -12.76 -13.94
N GLY A 154 -14.88 -13.03 -12.64
CA GLY A 154 -14.46 -14.33 -12.12
C GLY A 154 -12.97 -14.65 -12.30
N VAL A 155 -12.18 -13.79 -12.96
CA VAL A 155 -10.74 -13.97 -13.14
C VAL A 155 -9.99 -13.24 -12.03
N LYS A 156 -9.14 -13.98 -11.30
CA LYS A 156 -8.21 -13.40 -10.33
C LYS A 156 -7.09 -12.66 -11.05
N LEU A 157 -6.92 -11.40 -10.72
CA LEU A 157 -5.85 -10.54 -11.23
C LEU A 157 -4.61 -10.62 -10.32
N HIS A 158 -3.50 -10.06 -10.81
CA HIS A 158 -2.30 -9.91 -10.00
C HIS A 158 -2.56 -9.08 -8.72
N GLU A 159 -1.85 -9.45 -7.67
CA GLU A 159 -1.90 -8.78 -6.38
C GLU A 159 -1.40 -7.33 -6.50
N GLN A 160 -2.21 -6.37 -6.04
CA GLN A 160 -1.93 -4.94 -6.16
C GLN A 160 -2.37 -4.18 -4.91
N ALA A 161 -1.93 -2.93 -4.79
CA ALA A 161 -2.39 -2.01 -3.75
C ALA A 161 -3.89 -1.72 -3.92
N MET A 162 -4.64 -1.81 -2.82
CA MET A 162 -6.06 -1.46 -2.75
C MET A 162 -6.24 0.06 -2.78
N PHE A 163 -5.61 0.73 -1.84
CA PHE A 163 -5.49 2.18 -1.77
C PHE A 163 -4.27 2.52 -0.91
N TRP A 164 -3.76 3.72 -1.08
CA TRP A 164 -2.65 4.29 -0.33
C TRP A 164 -3.17 5.23 0.75
N VAL A 165 -2.62 5.12 1.94
CA VAL A 165 -2.91 5.97 3.11
C VAL A 165 -1.64 6.67 3.53
N ARG A 166 -1.73 7.97 3.88
CA ARG A 166 -0.57 8.73 4.39
C ARG A 166 -0.06 8.08 5.68
N PHE A 167 1.26 7.95 5.80
CA PHE A 167 1.83 7.35 7.00
C PHE A 167 1.50 8.15 8.27
N ASP A 168 1.41 9.49 8.16
CA ASP A 168 1.02 10.37 9.27
C ASP A 168 -0.42 10.13 9.75
N ASP A 169 -1.32 9.71 8.87
CA ASP A 169 -2.70 9.41 9.23
C ASP A 169 -2.83 8.10 10.00
N LEU A 170 -1.90 7.16 9.80
CA LEU A 170 -1.87 5.90 10.55
C LEU A 170 -1.68 6.14 12.05
N GLN A 171 -0.97 7.20 12.43
CA GLN A 171 -0.72 7.56 13.84
C GLN A 171 -2.01 7.89 14.60
N LYS A 172 -3.09 8.24 13.88
CA LYS A 172 -4.40 8.58 14.45
C LYS A 172 -5.21 7.34 14.83
N ILE A 173 -4.93 6.20 14.19
CA ILE A 173 -5.75 4.98 14.28
C ILE A 173 -4.99 3.79 14.89
N ILE A 174 -3.66 3.76 14.77
CA ILE A 174 -2.81 2.70 15.34
C ILE A 174 -2.29 3.14 16.70
N LYS A 175 -2.23 2.21 17.66
CA LYS A 175 -1.58 2.47 18.96
C LYS A 175 -0.10 2.78 18.76
N LYS A 176 0.45 3.65 19.60
CA LYS A 176 1.85 4.08 19.49
C LYS A 176 2.85 2.90 19.50
N ASP A 177 2.60 1.89 20.33
CA ASP A 177 3.50 0.72 20.44
C ASP A 177 3.44 -0.16 19.18
N ASP A 178 2.23 -0.36 18.63
CA ASP A 178 2.00 -1.11 17.39
C ASP A 178 2.66 -0.40 16.19
N LEU A 179 2.52 0.93 16.13
CA LEU A 179 3.16 1.76 15.10
C LEU A 179 4.69 1.69 15.21
N LYS A 180 5.24 1.71 16.43
CA LYS A 180 6.67 1.57 16.67
C LYS A 180 7.18 0.21 16.19
N ALA A 181 6.53 -0.88 16.58
CA ALA A 181 6.91 -2.23 16.15
C ALA A 181 6.90 -2.37 14.62
N MET A 182 5.88 -1.82 13.95
CA MET A 182 5.81 -1.79 12.49
C MET A 182 6.96 -0.96 11.90
N THR A 183 7.24 0.22 12.45
CA THR A 183 8.31 1.10 11.95
C THR A 183 9.70 0.47 12.13
N ASP A 184 9.93 -0.19 13.26
CA ASP A 184 11.19 -0.90 13.55
C ASP A 184 11.42 -2.01 12.52
N LEU A 185 10.40 -2.83 12.23
CA LEU A 185 10.50 -3.88 11.19
C LEU A 185 10.69 -3.32 9.78
N ILE A 186 10.01 -2.22 9.47
CA ILE A 186 10.21 -1.54 8.18
C ILE A 186 11.67 -1.09 8.08
N PHE A 187 12.23 -0.51 9.14
CA PHE A 187 13.62 -0.06 9.18
C PHE A 187 14.62 -1.22 9.07
N GLU A 188 14.41 -2.31 9.79
CA GLU A 188 15.22 -3.53 9.66
C GLU A 188 15.20 -4.07 8.22
N SER A 189 14.03 -4.10 7.58
CA SER A 189 13.92 -4.50 6.17
C SER A 189 14.60 -3.53 5.21
N MET A 190 14.78 -2.25 5.58
CA MET A 190 15.59 -1.31 4.79
C MET A 190 17.07 -1.63 4.93
N LEU A 191 17.54 -1.89 6.16
CA LEU A 191 18.96 -2.11 6.43
C LEU A 191 19.51 -3.32 5.69
N GLU A 192 18.76 -4.44 5.67
CA GLU A 192 19.18 -5.65 4.94
C GLU A 192 19.40 -5.39 3.45
N LYS A 193 18.49 -4.63 2.82
CA LYS A 193 18.62 -4.27 1.41
C LYS A 193 19.85 -3.41 1.13
N VAL A 194 20.28 -2.61 2.10
CA VAL A 194 21.50 -1.80 1.94
C VAL A 194 22.74 -2.66 2.09
N THR A 195 22.72 -3.67 2.97
CA THR A 195 23.87 -4.57 3.20
C THR A 195 24.10 -5.60 2.11
N ASP A 196 23.09 -5.87 1.27
CA ASP A 196 23.21 -6.78 0.13
C ASP A 196 24.00 -6.17 -1.07
N TYR A 197 24.44 -4.92 -0.97
CA TYR A 197 25.22 -4.18 -1.97
C TYR A 197 26.62 -3.81 -1.47
#